data_AF-A0AAU4MQ27-F1
#
_entry.id   AF-A0AAU4MQ27-F1
#
_cell.length_a   1.000
_cell.length_b   1.000
_cell.length_c   1.000
_cell.angle_alpha   90.00
_cell.angle_beta   90.00
_cell.angle_gamma   90.00
#
_symmetry.space_group_name_H-M   'P 1'
#
loop_
_entity.id
_entity.type
_entity.pdbx_description
1 polymer ?
#
loop_
_entity_poly.entity_id
_entity_poly.type
_entity_poly.pdbx_seq_one_letter_code
_entity_poly.pdbx_strand_id
1 'polypeptide(L)' 'MSQTVLETFPAGSPRGSWDAEEFAAEQQQQGVAATVVMDLDTDSFVVRVIDADG' A
#
# COMPACT_ATOMS: atom_id res chain seq x y z
N MET A 1 14.95 -8.00 3.50
CA MET A 1 13.75 -7.30 2.98
C MET A 1 12.52 -7.93 3.60
N SER A 2 12.08 -7.39 4.73
CA SER A 2 10.77 -7.71 5.30
C SER A 2 9.73 -6.81 4.65
N GLN A 3 8.66 -7.41 4.14
CA GLN A 3 7.49 -6.66 3.67
C GLN A 3 6.37 -6.83 4.68
N THR A 4 5.93 -5.71 5.26
CA THR A 4 4.82 -5.70 6.22
C THR A 4 3.64 -4.99 5.59
N VAL A 5 2.46 -5.61 5.65
CA VAL A 5 1.22 -4.96 5.21
C VAL A 5 0.82 -3.92 6.24
N LEU A 6 0.58 -2.69 5.80
CA LEU A 6 0.05 -1.62 6.65
C LEU A 6 -1.48 -1.58 6.59
N GLU A 7 -2.03 -1.54 5.37
CA GLU A 7 -3.45 -1.27 5.12
C GLU A 7 -3.88 -1.95 3.81
N THR A 8 -5.16 -2.32 3.70
CA THR A 8 -5.74 -2.92 2.49
C THR A 8 -7.01 -2.20 2.08
N PHE A 9 -7.13 -1.88 0.79
CA PHE A 9 -8.21 -1.12 0.19
C PHE A 9 -8.92 -1.97 -0.87
N PRO A 10 -10.27 -1.97 -0.92
CA PRO A 10 -11.01 -2.72 -1.93
C PRO A 10 -10.84 -2.09 -3.33
N ALA A 11 -10.55 -2.90 -4.35
CA ALA A 11 -10.37 -2.39 -5.72
C ALA A 11 -11.68 -1.90 -6.37
N GLY A 12 -12.83 -2.31 -5.83
CA GLY A 12 -14.16 -1.97 -6.35
C GLY A 12 -14.66 -0.54 -6.08
N SER A 13 -13.89 0.30 -5.36
CA SER A 13 -14.26 1.70 -5.14
C SER A 13 -14.21 2.51 -6.45
N PRO A 14 -15.07 3.55 -6.61
CA PRO A 14 -15.12 4.37 -7.82
C PRO A 14 -13.79 5.09 -8.15
N ARG A 15 -12.86 5.13 -7.20
CA ARG A 15 -11.48 5.60 -7.35
C ARG A 15 -10.47 4.60 -6.75
N GLY A 16 -10.69 3.29 -6.95
CA GLY A 16 -10.03 2.19 -6.23
C GLY A 16 -8.57 2.38 -5.84
N SER A 17 -7.66 2.65 -6.79
CA SER A 17 -6.23 2.78 -6.51
C SER A 17 -5.86 4.04 -5.74
N TRP A 18 -6.68 5.10 -5.83
CA TRP A 18 -6.31 6.43 -5.37
C TRP A 18 -6.20 6.50 -3.86
N ASP A 19 -7.09 5.86 -3.11
CA ASP A 19 -7.03 5.83 -1.64
C ASP A 19 -5.74 5.14 -1.15
N ALA A 20 -5.36 4.05 -1.82
CA ALA A 20 -4.12 3.33 -1.50
C ALA A 20 -2.87 4.16 -1.88
N GLU A 21 -2.92 4.89 -2.99
CA GLU A 21 -1.85 5.77 -3.45
C GLU A 21 -1.67 6.99 -2.53
N GLU A 22 -2.75 7.64 -2.09
CA GLU A 22 -2.69 8.73 -1.11
C GLU A 22 -2.10 8.24 0.21
N PHE A 23 -2.60 7.13 0.75
CA PHE A 23 -2.07 6.57 1.98
C PHE A 23 -0.58 6.21 1.86
N ALA A 24 -0.17 5.57 0.76
CA ALA A 24 1.25 5.28 0.52
C ALA A 24 2.10 6.55 0.38
N ALA A 25 1.57 7.63 -0.19
CA ALA A 25 2.25 8.91 -0.28
C ALA A 25 2.37 9.59 1.10
N GLU A 26 1.34 9.53 1.94
CA GLU A 26 1.37 10.01 3.33
C GLU A 26 2.41 9.27 4.17
N GLN A 27 2.51 7.95 4.01
CA GLN A 27 3.53 7.14 4.68
C GLN A 27 4.94 7.52 4.21
N GLN A 28 5.14 7.73 2.91
CA GLN A 28 6.42 8.20 2.37
C GLN A 28 6.81 9.60 2.87
N GLN A 29 5.85 10.52 3.01
CA GLN A 29 6.08 11.84 3.62
C GLN A 29 6.50 11.75 5.09
N GLN A 30 6.07 10.70 5.79
CA GLN A 30 6.49 10.39 7.17
C GLN A 30 7.84 9.64 7.23
N GLY A 31 8.49 9.41 6.09
CA GLY A 31 9.77 8.69 6.01
C GLY A 31 9.64 7.18 5.98
N VAL A 32 8.42 6.66 5.84
CA VAL A 32 8.14 5.23 5.76
C VAL A 32 8.10 4.79 4.30
N ALA A 33 8.95 3.84 3.91
CA ALA A 33 9.02 3.32 2.54
C ALA A 33 7.81 2.43 2.20
N ALA A 34 6.65 3.04 1.98
CA ALA A 34 5.40 2.37 1.61
C ALA A 34 5.22 2.24 0.09
N THR A 35 4.64 1.13 -0.35
CA THR A 35 4.33 0.83 -1.75
C THR A 35 2.95 0.19 -1.86
N VAL A 36 2.20 0.59 -2.89
CA VAL A 36 0.92 0.00 -3.23
C VAL A 36 1.14 -1.19 -4.16
N VAL A 37 0.48 -2.31 -3.89
CA VAL A 37 0.47 -3.45 -4.79
C VAL A 37 -0.94 -4.02 -4.86
N MET A 38 -1.38 -4.36 -6.06
CA MET A 38 -2.65 -5.05 -6.27
C MET A 38 -2.52 -6.53 -5.90
N ASP A 39 -3.37 -6.98 -4.99
CA ASP A 39 -3.64 -8.39 -4.72
C ASP A 39 -4.77 -8.85 -5.65
N LEU A 40 -4.44 -9.77 -6.55
CA LEU A 40 -5.37 -10.28 -7.57
C LEU A 40 -6.27 -11.38 -7.02
N ASP A 41 -5.88 -12.06 -5.95
CA ASP A 41 -6.67 -13.14 -5.33
C ASP A 41 -7.87 -12.55 -4.59
N THR A 42 -7.67 -11.40 -3.93
CA THR A 42 -8.73 -10.70 -3.17
C THR A 42 -9.28 -9.45 -3.86
N ASP A 43 -8.84 -9.16 -5.09
CA ASP A 43 -9.20 -7.95 -5.84
C ASP A 43 -9.10 -6.67 -4.98
N SER A 44 -7.92 -6.46 -4.40
CA SER A 44 -7.69 -5.39 -3.41
C SER A 44 -6.32 -4.74 -3.59
N PHE A 45 -6.21 -3.45 -3.30
CA PHE A 45 -4.93 -2.75 -3.23
C PHE A 45 -4.37 -2.84 -1.82
N VAL A 46 -3.16 -3.38 -1.68
CA VAL A 46 -2.49 -3.56 -0.41
C VAL A 46 -1.31 -2.60 -0.32
N VAL A 47 -1.28 -1.77 0.71
CA VAL A 47 -0.13 -0.92 1.02
C VAL A 47 0.80 -1.68 1.94
N ARG A 48 2.07 -1.81 1.52
CA ARG A 48 3.11 -2.55 2.22
C ARG A 48 4.34 -1.68 2.40
N VAL A 49 4.97 -1.80 3.55
CA VAL A 49 6.29 -1.21 3.79
C VAL A 49 7.37 -2.17 3.38
N ILE A 50 8.41 -1.62 2.75
CA ILE A 50 9.64 -2.33 2.47
C ILE A 50 10.67 -1.78 3.44
N ASP A 51 10.92 -2.50 4.52
CA ASP A 51 12.10 -2.24 5.34
C ASP A 51 13.32 -2.66 4.53
N ALA A 52 14.03 -1.64 4.02
CA ALA A 52 15.33 -1.80 3.38
C ALA A 52 16.44 -2.04 4.41
N ASP A 53 16.16 -1.81 5.70
CA ASP A 53 17.11 -2.04 6.79
C ASP A 53 17.04 -3.49 7.28
N GLY A 54 18.16 -4.18 7.12
CA GLY A 54 18.50 -5.48 7.69
C GLY A 54 20.01 -5.55 7.82
#